data_AF-A0A364RCH5-F1
#
_entry.id   AF-A0A364RCH5-F1
#
_cell.length_a   1.000
_cell.length_b   1.000
_cell.length_c   1.000
_cell.angle_alpha   90.00
_cell.angle_beta   90.00
_cell.angle_gamma   90.00
#
_symmetry.space_group_name_H-M   'P 1'
#
loop_
_entity.id
_entity.type
_entity.pdbx_description
1 polymer ?
#
loop_
_entity_poly.entity_id
_entity_poly.type
_entity_poly.pdbx_seq_one_letter_code
_entity_poly.pdbx_strand_id
1 'polypeptide(L)'
;MFDFVKDALPNWQEIPIYQLSNTTKIISFFEVQLQQAKPVLNGLVLAGGKSLRMGQDKSAMQWHGKEQRYFMAELLEQFCNEVFISCRPEQEMETGEKYKLLPDTFTGLGPYGAILSAFREQPDAAWLVVACDLPLLDETTLQQLTKHRNSSTVATTFQSPHDGFPEPLITIWEPKSYPELLAFLAQGYTCPRKVLLNSAVTLLKPLDPDALLNVNTPDELERVQLILQQRTKQLHAE
;
A
#
# COMPACT_ATOMS: atom_id res chain seq x y z
N MET A 1 -23.38 -23.10 31.57
CA MET A 1 -23.78 -23.15 30.15
C MET A 1 -25.04 -23.99 30.07
N PHE A 2 -26.11 -23.45 29.47
CA PHE A 2 -27.39 -24.13 29.37
C PHE A 2 -27.34 -25.28 28.36
N ASP A 3 -28.14 -26.33 28.59
CA ASP A 3 -28.09 -27.55 27.76
C ASP A 3 -28.51 -27.28 26.31
N PHE A 4 -29.47 -26.38 26.08
CA PHE A 4 -29.86 -25.99 24.72
C PHE A 4 -28.72 -25.37 23.89
N VAL A 5 -27.70 -24.77 24.54
CA VAL A 5 -26.52 -24.23 23.85
C VAL A 5 -25.56 -25.36 23.48
N LYS A 6 -25.43 -26.39 24.32
CA LYS A 6 -24.59 -27.57 24.06
C LYS A 6 -25.15 -28.39 22.90
N ASP A 7 -26.47 -28.51 22.81
CA ASP A 7 -27.15 -29.22 21.73
C ASP A 7 -27.01 -28.47 20.39
N ALA A 8 -27.01 -27.14 20.42
CA ALA A 8 -26.85 -26.29 19.24
C ALA A 8 -25.41 -26.18 18.72
N LEU A 9 -24.41 -26.44 19.58
CA LEU A 9 -22.98 -26.35 19.26
C LEU A 9 -22.28 -27.68 19.60
N PRO A 10 -22.25 -28.65 18.66
CA PRO A 10 -21.72 -29.99 18.91
C PRO A 10 -20.29 -30.03 19.45
N ASN A 11 -19.47 -29.02 19.11
CA ASN A 11 -18.06 -28.92 19.52
C ASN A 11 -17.83 -27.84 20.59
N TRP A 12 -18.85 -27.51 21.41
CA TRP A 12 -18.74 -26.45 22.42
C TRP A 12 -17.58 -26.65 23.42
N GLN A 13 -17.12 -27.89 23.60
CA GLN A 13 -16.02 -28.27 24.50
C GLN A 13 -14.66 -27.72 24.03
N GLU A 14 -14.52 -27.42 22.74
CA GLU A 14 -13.32 -26.84 22.14
C GLU A 14 -13.34 -25.30 22.17
N ILE A 15 -14.50 -24.70 22.49
CA ILE A 15 -14.69 -23.25 22.52
C ILE A 15 -14.39 -22.74 23.93
N PRO A 16 -13.49 -21.76 24.11
CA PRO A 16 -13.19 -21.21 25.42
C PRO A 16 -14.41 -20.53 26.04
N ILE A 17 -14.73 -20.88 27.30
CA ILE A 17 -15.86 -20.34 28.06
C ILE A 17 -15.34 -19.41 29.15
N TYR A 18 -15.75 -18.14 29.09
CA TYR A 18 -15.43 -17.14 30.09
C TYR A 18 -16.69 -16.62 30.77
N GLN A 19 -16.56 -16.22 32.04
CA GLN A 19 -17.60 -15.39 32.67
C GLN A 19 -17.51 -13.97 32.10
N LEU A 20 -18.67 -13.32 31.88
CA LEU A 20 -18.74 -11.93 31.39
C LEU A 20 -17.96 -10.93 32.26
N SER A 21 -17.84 -11.19 33.56
CA SER A 21 -17.06 -10.38 34.49
C SER A 21 -15.55 -10.49 34.28
N ASN A 22 -15.08 -11.52 33.57
CA ASN A 22 -13.65 -11.74 33.32
C ASN A 22 -13.21 -11.01 32.05
N THR A 23 -13.29 -9.68 32.09
CA THR A 23 -12.99 -8.79 30.96
C THR A 23 -11.57 -8.99 30.45
N THR A 24 -10.58 -9.20 31.33
CA THR A 24 -9.19 -9.45 30.94
C THR A 24 -9.05 -10.67 30.02
N LYS A 25 -9.65 -11.81 30.39
CA LYS A 25 -9.56 -13.03 29.56
C LYS A 25 -10.29 -12.87 28.24
N ILE A 26 -11.45 -12.21 28.25
CA ILE A 26 -12.24 -11.94 27.04
C ILE A 26 -11.43 -11.04 26.09
N ILE A 27 -10.84 -9.96 26.60
CA ILE A 27 -10.00 -9.06 25.80
C ILE A 27 -8.81 -9.84 25.22
N SER A 28 -8.07 -10.59 26.05
CA SER A 28 -6.91 -11.37 25.58
C SER A 28 -7.27 -12.39 24.50
N PHE A 29 -8.46 -13.00 24.58
CA PHE A 29 -8.93 -13.95 23.58
C PHE A 29 -9.09 -13.26 22.22
N PHE A 30 -9.73 -12.09 22.19
CA PHE A 30 -9.90 -11.33 20.95
C PHE A 30 -8.59 -10.71 20.46
N GLU A 31 -7.72 -10.21 21.34
CA GLU A 31 -6.41 -9.67 20.94
C GLU A 31 -5.57 -10.71 20.19
N VAL A 32 -5.50 -11.94 20.71
CA VAL A 32 -4.77 -13.04 20.06
C VAL A 32 -5.39 -13.37 18.70
N GLN A 33 -6.72 -13.49 18.64
CA GLN A 33 -7.40 -13.78 17.37
C GLN A 33 -7.23 -12.66 16.33
N LEU A 34 -7.31 -11.39 16.76
CA LEU A 34 -7.12 -10.23 15.88
C LEU A 34 -5.68 -10.13 15.37
N GLN A 35 -4.69 -10.48 16.19
CA GLN A 35 -3.30 -10.55 15.75
C GLN A 35 -3.07 -11.68 14.73
N GLN A 36 -3.69 -12.84 14.94
CA GLN A 36 -3.60 -13.97 14.01
C GLN A 36 -4.35 -13.71 12.70
N ALA A 37 -5.45 -12.96 12.75
CA ALA A 37 -6.26 -12.57 11.60
C ALA A 37 -5.73 -11.32 10.86
N LYS A 38 -4.45 -10.96 11.04
CA LYS A 38 -3.86 -9.81 10.35
C LYS A 38 -3.97 -10.02 8.83
N PRO A 39 -4.57 -9.09 8.07
CA PRO A 39 -4.73 -9.25 6.63
C PRO A 39 -3.37 -9.44 5.94
N VAL A 40 -3.33 -10.35 4.98
CA VAL A 40 -2.19 -10.52 4.08
C VAL A 40 -1.85 -9.18 3.44
N LEU A 41 -0.57 -8.84 3.36
CA LEU A 41 -0.11 -7.61 2.73
C LEU A 41 0.35 -7.91 1.31
N ASN A 42 -0.30 -7.34 0.32
CA ASN A 42 0.13 -7.36 -1.07
C ASN A 42 0.73 -6.02 -1.47
N GLY A 43 1.59 -6.02 -2.48
CA GLY A 43 2.18 -4.83 -3.07
C GLY A 43 1.43 -4.42 -4.33
N LEU A 44 1.20 -3.11 -4.49
CA LEU A 44 0.68 -2.53 -5.73
C LEU A 44 1.59 -1.39 -6.19
N VAL A 45 2.23 -1.60 -7.33
CA VAL A 45 3.00 -0.56 -8.01
C VAL A 45 2.10 0.18 -9.00
N LEU A 46 1.98 1.50 -8.86
CA LEU A 46 1.12 2.31 -9.72
C LEU A 46 1.84 2.70 -11.02
N ALA A 47 1.51 2.03 -12.13
CA ALA A 47 2.15 2.24 -13.43
C ALA A 47 1.18 2.71 -14.55
N GLY A 48 -0.15 2.64 -14.35
CA GLY A 48 -1.16 2.89 -15.40
C GLY A 48 -1.42 4.35 -15.84
N GLY A 49 -0.62 5.32 -15.38
CA GLY A 49 -0.85 6.75 -15.63
C GLY A 49 -0.79 7.16 -17.10
N LYS A 50 -1.57 8.17 -17.50
CA LYS A 50 -1.36 8.89 -18.77
C LYS A 50 -0.10 9.73 -18.65
N SER A 51 1.05 9.16 -19.01
CA SER A 51 2.32 9.86 -19.20
C SER A 51 2.26 10.82 -20.39
N LEU A 52 1.30 11.76 -20.41
CA LEU A 52 1.08 12.72 -21.51
C LEU A 52 1.96 13.96 -21.42
N ARG A 53 2.62 14.20 -20.27
CA ARG A 53 3.35 15.45 -20.01
C ARG A 53 4.82 15.43 -20.40
N MET A 54 5.37 14.29 -20.83
CA MET A 54 6.78 14.15 -21.26
C MET A 54 6.97 13.37 -22.58
N GLY A 55 5.90 12.96 -23.28
CA GLY A 55 5.99 12.27 -24.57
C GLY A 55 6.57 10.83 -24.55
N GLN A 56 7.02 10.34 -23.39
CA GLN A 56 7.42 8.96 -23.12
C GLN A 56 6.73 8.45 -21.85
N ASP A 57 6.46 7.15 -21.78
CA ASP A 57 5.88 6.55 -20.58
C ASP A 57 6.89 6.64 -19.43
N LYS A 58 6.63 7.51 -18.43
CA LYS A 58 7.56 7.77 -17.31
C LYS A 58 7.86 6.49 -16.52
N SER A 59 6.94 5.52 -16.54
CA SER A 59 7.10 4.20 -15.91
C SER A 59 8.28 3.39 -16.48
N ALA A 60 8.67 3.66 -17.73
CA ALA A 60 9.80 3.04 -18.41
C ALA A 60 11.14 3.76 -18.19
N MET A 61 11.17 4.85 -17.41
CA MET A 61 12.44 5.50 -17.06
C MET A 61 13.32 4.56 -16.23
N GLN A 62 14.61 4.50 -16.60
CA GLN A 62 15.59 3.61 -15.97
C GLN A 62 16.48 4.40 -15.00
N TRP A 63 16.07 4.50 -13.74
CA TRP A 63 16.88 5.14 -12.70
C TRP A 63 18.00 4.24 -12.20
N HIS A 64 17.71 2.93 -12.12
CA HIS A 64 18.58 1.91 -11.55
C HIS A 64 19.05 0.90 -12.61
N GLY A 65 19.18 1.34 -13.86
CA GLY A 65 19.50 0.47 -15.00
C GLY A 65 18.39 -0.52 -15.38
N LYS A 66 17.19 -0.38 -14.79
CA LYS A 66 15.97 -1.16 -15.07
C LYS A 66 14.75 -0.25 -15.03
N GLU A 67 13.65 -0.64 -15.68
CA GLU A 67 12.41 0.15 -15.63
C GLU A 67 11.94 0.31 -14.18
N GLN A 68 11.56 1.54 -13.83
CA GLN A 68 11.26 1.89 -12.45
C GLN A 68 10.12 1.07 -11.83
N ARG A 69 9.12 0.69 -12.63
CA ARG A 69 8.03 -0.19 -12.17
C ARG A 69 8.55 -1.55 -11.65
N TYR A 70 9.55 -2.13 -12.33
CA TYR A 70 10.14 -3.41 -11.91
C TYR A 70 11.07 -3.25 -10.72
N PHE A 71 11.81 -2.14 -10.65
CA PHE A 71 12.60 -1.82 -9.45
C PHE A 71 11.71 -1.69 -8.21
N MET A 72 10.61 -0.95 -8.31
CA MET A 72 9.64 -0.83 -7.23
C MET A 72 9.00 -2.18 -6.89
N ALA A 73 8.65 -3.00 -7.88
CA ALA A 73 8.06 -4.31 -7.64
C ALA A 73 9.03 -5.25 -6.90
N GLU A 74 10.31 -5.30 -7.28
CA GLU A 74 11.35 -6.04 -6.57
C GLU A 74 11.53 -5.55 -5.13
N LEU A 75 11.46 -4.24 -4.92
CA LEU A 75 11.55 -3.66 -3.58
C LEU A 75 10.36 -4.11 -2.70
N LEU A 76 9.16 -4.19 -3.28
CA LEU A 76 7.95 -4.66 -2.57
C LEU A 76 7.95 -6.16 -2.25
N GLU A 77 8.65 -7.00 -3.04
CA GLU A 77 8.72 -8.46 -2.81
C GLU A 77 9.25 -8.82 -1.42
N GLN A 78 10.08 -7.96 -0.82
CA GLN A 78 10.67 -8.20 0.49
C GLN A 78 9.66 -8.00 1.64
N PHE A 79 8.55 -7.31 1.39
CA PHE A 79 7.59 -6.90 2.40
C PHE A 79 6.18 -7.45 2.17
N CYS A 80 5.90 -7.95 0.97
CA CYS A 80 4.57 -8.34 0.52
C CYS A 80 4.49 -9.82 0.16
N ASN A 81 3.32 -10.42 0.32
CA ASN A 81 3.02 -11.79 -0.06
C ASN A 81 2.98 -11.96 -1.59
N GLU A 82 2.30 -11.05 -2.27
CA GLU A 82 2.27 -10.96 -3.73
C GLU A 82 2.45 -9.50 -4.16
N VAL A 83 3.01 -9.28 -5.35
CA VAL A 83 3.22 -7.95 -5.91
C VAL A 83 2.56 -7.84 -7.27
N PHE A 84 1.82 -6.75 -7.45
CA PHE A 84 1.06 -6.43 -8.64
C PHE A 84 1.51 -5.09 -9.22
N ILE A 85 1.41 -4.97 -10.54
CA ILE A 85 1.64 -3.71 -11.26
C ILE A 85 0.32 -3.25 -11.85
N SER A 86 -0.14 -2.06 -11.48
CA SER A 86 -1.37 -1.50 -12.02
C SER A 86 -1.19 -1.14 -13.49
N CYS A 87 -2.14 -1.51 -14.33
CA CYS A 87 -2.08 -1.28 -15.76
C CYS A 87 -3.45 -0.84 -16.29
N ARG A 88 -3.46 -0.25 -17.49
CA ARG A 88 -4.73 0.01 -18.18
C ARG A 88 -5.29 -1.32 -18.73
N PRO A 89 -6.62 -1.47 -18.86
CA PRO A 89 -7.22 -2.68 -19.43
C PRO A 89 -6.64 -3.08 -20.80
N GLU A 90 -6.23 -2.11 -21.62
CA GLU A 90 -5.64 -2.41 -22.93
C GLU A 90 -4.22 -3.01 -22.86
N GLN A 91 -3.55 -2.91 -21.71
CA GLN A 91 -2.20 -3.41 -21.45
C GLN A 91 -2.20 -4.79 -20.77
N GLU A 92 -3.38 -5.33 -20.43
CA GLU A 92 -3.52 -6.62 -19.73
C GLU A 92 -2.90 -7.79 -20.50
N MET A 93 -2.83 -7.70 -21.84
CA MET A 93 -2.29 -8.73 -22.72
C MET A 93 -0.77 -8.62 -22.98
N GLU A 94 -0.04 -7.77 -22.24
CA GLU A 94 1.43 -7.76 -22.30
C GLU A 94 1.97 -9.05 -21.65
N THR A 95 2.03 -10.13 -22.45
CA THR A 95 2.48 -11.45 -22.03
C THR A 95 3.99 -11.46 -21.75
N GLY A 96 4.39 -11.99 -20.58
CA GLY A 96 5.81 -12.25 -20.26
C GLY A 96 6.40 -11.40 -19.14
N GLU A 97 5.60 -10.58 -18.45
CA GLU A 97 6.08 -9.84 -17.28
C GLU A 97 6.34 -10.78 -16.07
N LYS A 98 7.42 -10.50 -15.31
CA LYS A 98 7.76 -11.20 -14.06
C LYS A 98 6.65 -11.06 -13.00
N TYR A 99 5.89 -9.97 -13.06
CA TYR A 99 4.88 -9.58 -12.08
C TYR A 99 3.47 -9.70 -12.62
N LYS A 100 2.49 -9.84 -11.72
CA LYS A 100 1.07 -9.87 -12.08
C LYS A 100 0.62 -8.47 -12.47
N LEU A 101 0.14 -8.31 -13.70
CA LEU A 101 -0.56 -7.10 -14.11
C LEU A 101 -1.96 -7.06 -13.47
N LEU A 102 -2.34 -5.89 -12.97
CA LEU A 102 -3.66 -5.65 -12.40
C LEU A 102 -4.37 -4.56 -13.22
N PRO A 103 -5.33 -4.92 -14.08
CA PRO A 103 -6.03 -3.96 -14.93
C PRO A 103 -6.97 -3.07 -14.11
N ASP A 104 -6.94 -1.76 -14.37
CA ASP A 104 -7.85 -0.80 -13.74
C ASP A 104 -9.31 -1.06 -14.14
N THR A 105 -10.09 -1.63 -13.23
CA THR A 105 -11.54 -1.79 -13.39
C THR A 105 -12.32 -0.50 -13.12
N PHE A 106 -11.69 0.46 -12.43
CA PHE A 106 -12.21 1.81 -12.18
C PHE A 106 -11.46 2.82 -13.04
N THR A 107 -11.81 2.89 -14.33
CA THR A 107 -11.07 3.64 -15.34
C THR A 107 -11.17 5.16 -15.16
N GLY A 108 -10.09 5.88 -15.47
CA GLY A 108 -10.08 7.35 -15.50
C GLY A 108 -9.95 8.03 -14.14
N LEU A 109 -9.76 7.27 -13.05
CA LEU A 109 -9.64 7.80 -11.69
C LEU A 109 -8.18 7.89 -11.19
N GLY A 110 -7.20 7.61 -12.06
CA GLY A 110 -5.78 7.61 -11.71
C GLY A 110 -5.45 6.64 -10.57
N PRO A 111 -4.54 6.99 -9.64
CA PRO A 111 -4.18 6.15 -8.50
C PRO A 111 -5.37 5.63 -7.69
N TYR A 112 -6.44 6.43 -7.59
CA TYR A 112 -7.65 6.05 -6.88
C TYR A 112 -8.33 4.82 -7.50
N GLY A 113 -8.38 4.78 -8.84
CA GLY A 113 -8.97 3.67 -9.58
C GLY A 113 -8.16 2.38 -9.43
N ALA A 114 -6.83 2.51 -9.44
CA ALA A 114 -5.93 1.37 -9.21
C ALA A 114 -6.10 0.77 -7.81
N ILE A 115 -6.17 1.61 -6.76
CA ILE A 115 -6.41 1.15 -5.38
C ILE A 115 -7.76 0.43 -5.27
N LEU A 116 -8.83 1.00 -5.83
CA LEU A 116 -10.14 0.35 -5.85
C LEU A 116 -10.15 -0.96 -6.64
N SER A 117 -9.39 -1.04 -7.73
CA SER A 117 -9.28 -2.25 -8.54
C SER A 117 -8.54 -3.35 -7.79
N ALA A 118 -7.50 -3.00 -7.04
CA ALA A 118 -6.78 -3.93 -6.18
C ALA A 118 -7.69 -4.50 -5.07
N PHE A 119 -8.46 -3.66 -4.39
CA PHE A 119 -9.45 -4.14 -3.43
C PHE A 119 -10.60 -4.94 -4.07
N ARG A 120 -11.00 -4.61 -5.30
CA ARG A 120 -11.99 -5.42 -6.01
C ARG A 120 -11.48 -6.83 -6.30
N GLU A 121 -10.19 -6.96 -6.64
CA GLU A 121 -9.52 -8.24 -6.89
C GLU A 121 -9.34 -9.05 -5.61
N GLN A 122 -8.82 -8.44 -4.54
CA GLN A 122 -8.67 -9.08 -3.23
C GLN A 122 -9.17 -8.15 -2.11
N PRO A 123 -10.45 -8.22 -1.73
CA PRO A 123 -11.07 -7.28 -0.79
C PRO A 123 -10.62 -7.48 0.66
N ASP A 124 -10.22 -8.70 1.02
CA ASP A 124 -9.79 -9.06 2.38
C ASP A 124 -8.28 -8.86 2.59
N ALA A 125 -7.53 -8.48 1.55
CA ALA A 125 -6.10 -8.19 1.63
C ALA A 125 -5.83 -6.71 1.96
N ALA A 126 -4.73 -6.44 2.65
CA ALA A 126 -4.17 -5.11 2.73
C ALA A 126 -3.22 -4.87 1.54
N TRP A 127 -3.08 -3.60 1.16
CA TRP A 127 -2.32 -3.20 -0.02
C TRP A 127 -1.28 -2.13 0.32
N LEU A 128 0.00 -2.48 0.20
CA LEU A 128 1.10 -1.52 0.17
C LEU A 128 1.18 -0.92 -1.24
N VAL A 129 0.69 0.30 -1.37
CA VAL A 129 0.60 1.03 -2.64
C VAL A 129 1.76 1.99 -2.75
N VAL A 130 2.51 1.87 -3.84
CA VAL A 130 3.68 2.71 -4.16
C VAL A 130 3.58 3.24 -5.59
N ALA A 131 3.84 4.53 -5.79
CA ALA A 131 3.96 5.10 -7.13
C ALA A 131 5.34 4.91 -7.76
N CYS A 132 5.39 4.80 -9.08
CA CYS A 132 6.64 4.65 -9.83
C CYS A 132 7.49 5.92 -9.88
N ASP A 133 7.00 7.09 -9.51
CA ASP A 133 7.71 8.37 -9.60
C ASP A 133 8.57 8.70 -8.36
N LEU A 134 8.87 7.69 -7.54
CA LEU A 134 9.65 7.75 -6.30
C LEU A 134 11.03 7.07 -6.46
N PRO A 135 12.00 7.69 -7.13
CA PRO A 135 13.29 7.07 -7.46
C PRO A 135 14.22 6.87 -6.26
N LEU A 136 14.01 7.63 -5.18
CA LEU A 136 14.81 7.58 -3.95
C LEU A 136 14.20 6.69 -2.87
N LEU A 137 13.02 6.10 -3.12
CA LEU A 137 12.40 5.18 -2.19
C LEU A 137 13.27 3.94 -2.02
N ASP A 138 13.49 3.55 -0.76
CA ASP A 138 14.40 2.49 -0.38
C ASP A 138 13.79 1.49 0.60
N GLU A 139 14.56 0.43 0.87
CA GLU A 139 14.17 -0.65 1.76
C GLU A 139 13.93 -0.14 3.19
N THR A 140 14.78 0.76 3.68
CA THR A 140 14.67 1.35 5.03
C THR A 140 13.33 2.05 5.23
N THR A 141 12.88 2.81 4.24
CA THR A 141 11.60 3.52 4.28
C THR A 141 10.42 2.55 4.29
N LEU A 142 10.44 1.51 3.45
CA LEU A 142 9.38 0.50 3.45
C LEU A 142 9.39 -0.37 4.72
N GLN A 143 10.57 -0.67 5.26
CA GLN A 143 10.72 -1.35 6.54
C GLN A 143 10.13 -0.52 7.67
N GLN A 144 10.36 0.80 7.67
CA GLN A 144 9.72 1.70 8.63
C GLN A 144 8.19 1.62 8.52
N LEU A 145 7.64 1.70 7.30
CA LEU A 145 6.20 1.70 7.07
C LEU A 145 5.56 0.38 7.52
N THR A 146 6.12 -0.75 7.10
CA THR A 146 5.61 -2.10 7.39
C THR A 146 5.73 -2.48 8.86
N LYS A 147 6.83 -2.10 9.52
CA LYS A 147 7.04 -2.29 10.97
C LYS A 147 5.98 -1.56 11.81
N HIS A 148 5.55 -0.38 11.36
CA HIS A 148 4.54 0.43 12.05
C HIS A 148 3.13 0.25 11.47
N ARG A 149 2.93 -0.74 10.58
CA ARG A 149 1.61 -1.06 10.01
C ARG A 149 0.60 -1.32 11.13
N ASN A 150 -0.49 -0.59 11.10
CA ASN A 150 -1.57 -0.68 12.06
C ASN A 150 -2.88 -1.13 11.37
N SER A 151 -3.31 -2.35 11.62
CA SER A 151 -4.57 -2.90 11.05
C SER A 151 -5.83 -2.35 11.72
N SER A 152 -5.71 -1.58 12.81
CA SER A 152 -6.86 -0.93 13.45
C SER A 152 -7.31 0.35 12.73
N THR A 153 -6.40 1.01 12.00
CA THR A 153 -6.69 2.19 11.17
C THR A 153 -7.06 1.79 9.74
N VAL A 154 -7.49 2.77 8.93
CA VAL A 154 -7.84 2.53 7.52
C VAL A 154 -6.59 2.46 6.66
N ALA A 155 -5.54 3.16 7.09
CA ALA A 155 -4.26 3.17 6.42
C ALA A 155 -3.11 3.51 7.36
N THR A 156 -1.91 3.05 7.01
CA THR A 156 -0.63 3.49 7.57
C THR A 156 0.17 4.18 6.47
N THR A 157 0.63 5.40 6.69
CA THR A 157 1.26 6.25 5.66
C THR A 157 2.25 7.23 6.28
N PHE A 158 3.05 7.89 5.43
CA PHE A 158 3.95 8.95 5.84
C PHE A 158 3.29 10.33 5.80
N GLN A 159 3.79 11.22 6.64
CA GLN A 159 3.60 12.65 6.51
C GLN A 159 4.52 13.17 5.42
N SER A 160 3.95 13.77 4.38
CA SER A 160 4.67 14.44 3.31
C SER A 160 5.53 15.57 3.90
N PRO A 161 6.83 15.63 3.58
CA PRO A 161 7.71 16.68 4.06
C PRO A 161 7.44 18.04 3.39
N HIS A 162 6.69 18.06 2.28
CA HIS A 162 6.42 19.28 1.52
C HIS A 162 5.26 20.11 2.09
N ASP A 163 4.17 19.46 2.47
CA ASP A 163 2.91 20.11 2.85
C ASP A 163 2.35 19.60 4.19
N GLY A 164 3.01 18.61 4.81
CA GLY A 164 2.59 18.04 6.09
C GLY A 164 1.35 17.16 6.02
N PHE A 165 0.82 16.88 4.83
CA PHE A 165 -0.35 16.01 4.64
C PHE A 165 0.04 14.54 4.48
N PRO A 166 -0.89 13.58 4.64
CA PRO A 166 -0.61 12.16 4.41
C PRO A 166 -0.18 11.89 2.96
N GLU A 167 0.79 11.01 2.75
CA GLU A 167 1.31 10.64 1.43
C GLU A 167 0.55 9.44 0.84
N PRO A 168 -0.48 9.64 -0.01
CA PRO A 168 -1.32 8.54 -0.50
C PRO A 168 -0.61 7.51 -1.35
N LEU A 169 0.54 7.84 -1.94
CA LEU A 169 1.26 7.01 -2.90
C LEU A 169 2.45 6.27 -2.27
N ILE A 170 2.59 6.32 -0.95
CA ILE A 170 3.43 5.42 -0.14
C ILE A 170 2.62 5.04 1.09
N THR A 171 1.65 4.15 0.91
CA THR A 171 0.62 3.87 1.92
C THR A 171 0.26 2.40 1.96
N ILE A 172 0.13 1.85 3.17
CA ILE A 172 -0.56 0.59 3.41
C ILE A 172 -2.02 0.88 3.64
N TRP A 173 -2.88 0.44 2.72
CA TRP A 173 -4.33 0.51 2.84
C TRP A 173 -4.87 -0.80 3.41
N GLU A 174 -5.60 -0.75 4.52
CA GLU A 174 -6.20 -1.94 5.13
C GLU A 174 -7.55 -2.27 4.46
N PRO A 175 -8.05 -3.52 4.53
CA PRO A 175 -9.34 -3.93 3.94
C PRO A 175 -10.50 -2.99 4.24
N LYS A 176 -10.54 -2.46 5.46
CA LYS A 176 -11.60 -1.53 5.91
C LYS A 176 -11.60 -0.20 5.16
N SER A 177 -10.51 0.16 4.47
CA SER A 177 -10.46 1.35 3.63
C SER A 177 -11.28 1.21 2.35
N TYR A 178 -11.55 -0.02 1.88
CA TYR A 178 -12.30 -0.22 0.64
C TYR A 178 -13.72 0.39 0.67
N PRO A 179 -14.58 0.09 1.67
CA PRO A 179 -15.89 0.75 1.75
C PRO A 179 -15.79 2.28 1.94
N GLU A 180 -14.76 2.78 2.63
CA GLU A 180 -14.55 4.23 2.76
C GLU A 180 -14.18 4.86 1.41
N LEU A 181 -13.26 4.25 0.66
CA LEU A 181 -12.93 4.67 -0.70
C LEU A 181 -14.21 4.68 -1.57
N LEU A 182 -15.01 3.61 -1.56
CA LEU A 182 -16.27 3.60 -2.31
C LEU A 182 -17.26 4.70 -1.86
N ALA A 183 -17.32 5.02 -0.57
CA ALA A 183 -18.17 6.09 -0.06
C ALA A 183 -17.70 7.49 -0.49
N PHE A 184 -16.40 7.73 -0.56
CA PHE A 184 -15.84 8.97 -1.12
C PHE A 184 -16.07 9.06 -2.63
N LEU A 185 -15.90 7.96 -3.36
CA LEU A 185 -16.20 7.89 -4.79
C LEU A 185 -17.66 8.25 -5.08
N ALA A 186 -18.60 7.71 -4.29
CA ALA A 186 -20.03 7.99 -4.45
C ALA A 186 -20.38 9.47 -4.27
N GLN A 187 -19.54 10.23 -3.55
CA GLN A 187 -19.66 11.68 -3.38
C GLN A 187 -18.92 12.48 -4.47
N GLY A 188 -18.31 11.81 -5.44
CA GLY A 188 -17.54 12.43 -6.51
C GLY A 188 -16.09 12.74 -6.16
N TYR A 189 -15.56 12.21 -5.04
CA TYR A 189 -14.15 12.38 -4.68
C TYR A 189 -13.28 11.23 -5.18
N THR A 190 -12.22 11.57 -5.89
CA THR A 190 -11.30 10.60 -6.53
C THR A 190 -9.84 10.84 -6.14
N CYS A 191 -9.62 11.45 -4.97
CA CYS A 191 -8.29 11.79 -4.45
C CYS A 191 -8.00 10.93 -3.21
N PRO A 192 -7.03 10.00 -3.25
CA PRO A 192 -6.80 9.11 -2.10
C PRO A 192 -6.32 9.90 -0.87
N ARG A 193 -5.55 10.97 -1.07
CA ARG A 193 -5.14 11.87 0.03
C ARG A 193 -6.33 12.46 0.78
N LYS A 194 -7.43 12.76 0.07
CA LYS A 194 -8.64 13.29 0.69
C LYS A 194 -9.31 12.26 1.61
N VAL A 195 -9.26 10.98 1.26
CA VAL A 195 -9.74 9.89 2.14
C VAL A 195 -8.87 9.83 3.39
N LEU A 196 -7.54 9.83 3.24
CA LEU A 196 -6.61 9.79 4.37
C LEU A 196 -6.82 10.95 5.35
N LEU A 197 -7.07 12.17 4.85
CA LEU A 197 -7.31 13.35 5.68
C LEU A 197 -8.61 13.29 6.50
N ASN A 198 -9.57 12.49 6.07
CA ASN A 198 -10.92 12.45 6.65
C ASN A 198 -11.22 11.09 7.31
N SER A 199 -10.19 10.28 7.56
CA SER A 199 -10.32 8.92 8.09
C SER A 199 -9.28 8.66 9.18
N ALA A 200 -9.49 7.63 10.00
CA ALA A 200 -8.54 7.27 11.04
C ALA A 200 -7.30 6.61 10.43
N VAL A 201 -6.18 7.34 10.36
CA VAL A 201 -4.91 6.90 9.76
C VAL A 201 -3.79 6.86 10.77
N THR A 202 -2.85 5.94 10.59
CA THR A 202 -1.56 5.95 11.30
C THR A 202 -0.55 6.72 10.46
N LEU A 203 -0.17 7.91 10.94
CA LEU A 203 0.73 8.83 10.24
C LEU A 203 2.14 8.76 10.83
N LEU A 204 3.13 8.48 9.99
CA LEU A 204 4.53 8.35 10.36
C LEU A 204 5.34 9.55 9.87
N LYS A 205 6.34 9.97 10.64
CA LYS A 205 7.37 10.88 10.11
C LYS A 205 8.46 10.05 9.43
N PRO A 206 8.84 10.36 8.18
CA PRO A 206 9.91 9.62 7.51
C PRO A 206 11.25 9.80 8.24
N LEU A 207 12.03 8.72 8.31
CA LEU A 207 13.42 8.80 8.77
C LEU A 207 14.28 9.58 7.78
N ASP A 208 14.07 9.34 6.47
CA ASP A 208 14.67 10.10 5.38
C ASP A 208 13.56 10.80 4.55
N PRO A 209 13.40 12.13 4.69
CA PRO A 209 12.45 12.89 3.89
C PRO A 209 12.70 12.81 2.38
N ASP A 210 13.95 12.63 1.94
CA ASP A 210 14.29 12.61 0.51
C ASP A 210 13.77 11.33 -0.17
N ALA A 211 13.52 10.25 0.58
CA ALA A 211 12.95 9.00 0.07
C ALA A 211 11.51 9.16 -0.47
N LEU A 212 10.81 10.23 -0.09
CA LEU A 212 9.45 10.56 -0.52
C LEU A 212 9.40 11.55 -1.70
N LEU A 213 10.55 11.93 -2.27
CA LEU A 213 10.59 12.90 -3.36
C LEU A 213 10.05 12.30 -4.66
N ASN A 214 8.99 12.91 -5.19
CA ASN A 214 8.45 12.60 -6.50
C ASN A 214 9.21 13.36 -7.61
N VAL A 215 9.45 12.71 -8.75
CA VAL A 215 10.04 13.38 -9.92
C VAL A 215 8.97 13.74 -10.95
N ASN A 216 8.59 15.01 -10.93
CA ASN A 216 7.59 15.56 -11.84
C ASN A 216 8.19 16.49 -12.90
N THR A 217 9.29 17.17 -12.59
CA THR A 217 9.97 18.17 -13.42
C THR A 217 11.39 17.78 -13.82
N PRO A 218 11.95 18.36 -14.90
CA PRO A 218 13.35 18.16 -15.28
C PRO A 218 14.37 18.60 -14.21
N ASP A 219 14.09 19.69 -13.48
CA ASP A 219 14.99 20.17 -12.42
C ASP A 219 15.05 19.18 -11.23
N GLU A 220 13.91 18.57 -10.88
CA GLU A 220 13.86 17.48 -9.88
C GLU A 220 14.64 16.24 -10.35
N LEU A 221 14.62 15.96 -11.65
CA LEU A 221 15.33 14.82 -12.24
C LEU A 221 16.85 14.97 -12.09
N GLU A 222 17.41 16.15 -12.36
CA GLU A 222 18.86 16.40 -12.16
C GLU A 222 19.26 16.26 -10.68
N ARG A 223 18.45 16.79 -9.76
CA ARG A 223 18.70 16.68 -8.31
C ARG A 223 18.71 15.22 -7.86
N VAL A 224 17.73 14.43 -8.29
CA VAL A 224 17.64 13.00 -7.95
C VAL A 224 18.81 12.22 -8.53
N GLN A 225 19.21 12.47 -9.78
CA GLN A 225 20.37 11.80 -10.39
C GLN A 225 21.65 12.05 -9.58
N LEU A 226 21.84 13.28 -9.08
CA LEU A 226 23.00 13.61 -8.26
C LEU A 226 22.99 12.86 -6.93
N ILE A 227 21.84 12.75 -6.26
CA ILE A 227 21.67 11.98 -5.01
C ILE A 227 21.94 10.50 -5.26
N LEU A 228 21.39 9.91 -6.33
CA LEU A 228 21.60 8.51 -6.69
C LEU A 228 23.08 8.21 -6.97
N GLN A 229 23.78 9.08 -7.69
CA GLN A 229 25.21 8.95 -7.93
C GLN A 229 26.03 9.01 -6.63
N GLN A 230 25.65 9.87 -5.69
CA GLN A 230 26.32 9.98 -4.39
C GLN A 230 26.11 8.73 -3.53
N ARG A 231 24.87 8.23 -3.44
CA ARG A 231 24.53 7.00 -2.70
C ARG A 231 25.24 5.77 -3.29
N THR A 232 25.28 5.66 -4.61
CA THR A 232 25.99 4.58 -5.31
C THR A 232 27.48 4.62 -5.01
N LYS A 233 28.10 5.81 -4.99
CA LYS A 233 29.53 5.96 -4.66
C LYS A 233 29.83 5.60 -3.21
N GLN A 234 28.93 5.91 -2.27
CA GLN A 234 29.08 5.51 -0.86
C GLN A 234 28.99 3.99 -0.68
N LEU A 235 28.02 3.33 -1.33
CA LEU A 235 27.86 1.87 -1.27
C LEU A 235 29.06 1.09 -1.83
N HIS A 236 29.80 1.64 -2.80
CA HIS A 236 31.01 1.01 -3.35
C HIS A 236 32.29 1.37 -2.59
N ALA A 237 32.21 2.26 -1.59
CA ALA A 237 33.34 2.66 -0.76
C ALA A 237 33.38 1.93 0.60
N GLU A 238 32.32 1.19 0.94
CA GLU A 238 32.20 0.30 2.11
C GLU A 238 32.45 -1.16 1.71
#